data_AF-A0A7Z9PRE5-F1
#
_entry.id   AF-A0A7Z9PRE5-F1
#
_cell.length_a   1.000
_cell.length_b   1.000
_cell.length_c   1.000
_cell.angle_alpha   90.00
_cell.angle_beta   90.00
_cell.angle_gamma   90.00
#
_symmetry.space_group_name_H-M   'P 1'
#
loop_
_entity.id
_entity.type
_entity.pdbx_description
1 polymer ?
#
loop_
_entity_poly.entity_id
_entity_poly.type
_entity_poly.pdbx_seq_one_letter_code
_entity_poly.pdbx_strand_id
1 'polypeptide(L)'
;MMKFQDPESGLEIDSCPECYGLWFDGEELKLIFQSPRLSQQILEEGAAERLMRPERDVGRIDGSRLCPVCSEQELFSSQMGNIQVDYCLGCHGIWFDKSELEQMVTAYRNGERGNLVILNQLAEGLGTLNNPNPEAESFLQALERYQQSLRI
;
A
#
# COMPACT_ATOMS: atom_id res chain seq x y z
N MET A 1 8.20 -12.39 6.45
CA MET A 1 7.64 -11.02 6.39
C MET A 1 8.11 -10.27 7.63
N MET A 2 8.50 -9.02 7.47
CA MET A 2 8.71 -8.09 8.57
C MET A 2 7.38 -7.41 8.87
N LYS A 3 7.03 -7.21 10.15
CA LYS A 3 5.75 -6.61 10.56
C LYS A 3 5.96 -5.20 11.06
N PHE A 4 5.20 -4.26 10.51
CA PHE A 4 5.00 -2.94 11.10
C PHE A 4 3.70 -2.94 11.87
N GLN A 5 3.70 -2.42 13.10
CA GLN A 5 2.52 -2.45 13.96
C GLN A 5 2.25 -1.08 14.57
N ASP A 6 0.97 -0.72 14.60
CA ASP A 6 0.46 0.39 15.37
C ASP A 6 -0.38 -0.13 16.54
N PRO A 7 0.14 -0.08 17.77
CA PRO A 7 -0.58 -0.60 18.94
C PRO A 7 -1.83 0.22 19.29
N GLU A 8 -1.97 1.45 18.80
CA GLU A 8 -3.14 2.28 19.09
C GLU A 8 -4.34 1.87 18.24
N SER A 9 -4.12 1.65 16.95
CA SER A 9 -5.17 1.21 16.02
C SER A 9 -5.30 -0.32 15.92
N GLY A 10 -4.28 -1.06 16.37
CA GLY A 10 -4.17 -2.50 16.17
C GLY A 10 -3.78 -2.90 14.74
N LEU A 11 -3.46 -1.93 13.88
CA LEU A 11 -3.07 -2.14 12.49
C LEU A 11 -1.72 -2.86 12.41
N GLU A 12 -1.66 -3.92 11.61
CA GLU A 12 -0.45 -4.63 11.26
C GLU A 12 -0.23 -4.56 9.75
N ILE A 13 0.98 -4.24 9.29
CA ILE A 13 1.33 -4.27 7.87
C ILE A 13 2.53 -5.17 7.70
N ASP A 14 2.36 -6.19 6.88
CA ASP A 14 3.42 -7.13 6.54
C ASP A 14 4.24 -6.58 5.37
N SER A 15 5.56 -6.71 5.45
CA SER A 15 6.48 -6.29 4.41
C SER A 15 7.44 -7.40 4.00
N CYS A 16 7.68 -7.51 2.70
CA CYS A 16 8.68 -8.42 2.15
C CYS A 16 10.09 -7.81 2.31
N PRO A 17 11.04 -8.46 3.00
CA PRO A 17 12.39 -7.91 3.19
C PRO A 17 13.26 -7.93 1.91
N GLU A 18 12.80 -8.58 0.84
CA GLU A 18 13.57 -8.73 -0.40
C GLU A 18 13.17 -7.76 -1.51
N CYS A 19 11.86 -7.59 -1.73
CA CYS A 19 11.29 -6.65 -2.69
C CYS A 19 10.66 -5.40 -2.07
N TYR A 20 10.47 -5.36 -0.75
CA TYR A 20 9.81 -4.26 -0.03
C TYR A 20 8.37 -4.00 -0.46
N GLY A 21 7.70 -5.03 -0.98
CA GLY A 21 6.25 -5.04 -1.11
C GLY A 21 5.58 -4.99 0.26
N LEU A 22 4.37 -4.46 0.28
CA LEU A 22 3.52 -4.29 1.45
C LEU A 22 2.26 -5.13 1.27
N TRP A 23 1.87 -5.83 2.33
CA TRP A 23 0.66 -6.60 2.42
C TRP A 23 -0.26 -5.97 3.47
N PHE A 24 -1.48 -5.68 3.04
CA PHE A 24 -2.57 -5.19 3.88
C PHE A 24 -3.64 -6.27 3.93
N ASP A 25 -3.98 -6.75 5.13
CA ASP A 25 -5.07 -7.69 5.29
C ASP A 25 -6.41 -7.01 5.06
N GLY A 26 -7.34 -7.68 4.35
CA GLY A 26 -8.75 -7.31 4.21
C GLY A 26 -9.07 -5.82 4.06
N GLU A 27 -9.27 -5.14 5.20
CA GLU A 27 -9.67 -3.74 5.32
C GLU A 27 -8.60 -2.81 5.91
N GLU A 28 -7.33 -3.21 5.94
CA GLU A 28 -6.27 -2.45 6.59
C GLU A 28 -5.75 -1.27 5.76
N LEU A 29 -5.95 -1.27 4.44
CA LEU A 29 -5.50 -0.19 3.57
C LEU A 29 -6.13 1.16 3.94
N LYS A 30 -7.38 1.19 4.44
CA LYS A 30 -7.99 2.45 4.89
C LYS A 30 -7.36 2.98 6.18
N LEU A 31 -6.82 2.09 7.01
CA LEU A 31 -6.32 2.40 8.35
C LEU A 31 -4.92 3.02 8.31
N ILE A 32 -4.07 2.66 7.33
CA ILE A 32 -2.72 3.26 7.23
C ILE A 32 -2.76 4.78 7.07
N PHE A 33 -3.80 5.31 6.40
CA PHE A 33 -3.96 6.75 6.23
C PHE A 33 -4.21 7.47 7.56
N GLN A 34 -4.73 6.77 8.57
CA GLN A 34 -5.03 7.31 9.89
C GLN A 34 -3.96 6.97 10.94
N SER A 35 -2.87 6.29 10.54
CA SER A 35 -1.76 5.93 11.44
C SER A 35 -0.52 6.78 11.12
N PRO A 36 -0.28 7.91 11.83
CA PRO A 36 0.92 8.72 11.64
C PRO A 36 2.21 7.92 11.86
N ARG A 37 2.19 7.01 12.83
CA ARG A 37 3.32 6.15 13.17
C ARG A 37 3.72 5.27 12.00
N LEU A 38 2.77 4.50 11.46
CA LEU A 38 3.07 3.59 10.35
C LEU A 38 3.35 4.35 9.06
N SER A 39 2.68 5.48 8.85
CA SER A 39 2.97 6.39 7.73
C SER A 39 4.45 6.81 7.74
N GLN A 40 4.96 7.25 8.89
CA GLN A 40 6.36 7.64 9.05
C GLN A 40 7.30 6.44 8.89
N GLN A 41 7.00 5.30 9.50
CA GLN A 41 7.85 4.12 9.41
C GLN A 41 7.95 3.58 7.98
N ILE A 42 6.85 3.55 7.22
CA ILE A 42 6.82 2.99 5.87
C ILE A 42 7.35 3.98 4.81
N LEU A 43 7.02 5.27 4.93
CA LEU A 43 7.33 6.29 3.92
C LEU A 43 8.60 7.11 4.21
N GLU A 44 9.08 7.17 5.45
CA GLU A 44 10.29 7.94 5.80
C GLU A 44 11.44 7.01 6.18
N GLU A 45 11.23 6.17 7.19
CA GLU A 45 12.30 5.30 7.70
C GLU A 45 12.57 4.12 6.74
N GLY A 46 11.51 3.42 6.33
CA GLY A 46 11.57 2.32 5.37
C GLY A 46 11.85 2.76 3.93
N ALA A 47 11.64 4.05 3.62
CA ALA A 47 11.92 4.61 2.31
C ALA A 47 13.38 4.53 1.92
N ALA A 48 14.31 4.75 2.85
CA ALA A 48 15.74 4.67 2.56
C ALA A 48 16.13 3.27 2.06
N GLU A 49 15.63 2.21 2.70
CA GLU A 49 15.88 0.84 2.28
C GLU A 49 15.22 0.52 0.94
N ARG A 50 13.97 0.97 0.76
CA ARG A 50 13.23 0.84 -0.50
C ARG A 50 14.00 1.50 -1.64
N LEU A 51 14.56 2.67 -1.43
CA LEU A 51 15.29 3.44 -2.43
C LEU A 51 16.58 2.77 -2.91
N MET A 52 17.34 2.20 -1.99
CA MET A 52 18.68 1.64 -2.28
C MET A 52 18.64 0.29 -2.99
N ARG A 53 17.45 -0.30 -3.21
CA ARG A 53 17.30 -1.67 -3.71
C ARG A 53 16.73 -1.67 -5.13
N PRO A 54 17.31 -2.46 -6.06
CA PRO A 54 16.77 -2.57 -7.41
C PRO A 54 15.35 -3.13 -7.36
N GLU A 55 14.48 -2.67 -8.26
CA GLU A 55 13.17 -3.29 -8.47
C GLU A 55 13.37 -4.76 -8.81
N ARG A 56 12.87 -5.63 -7.92
CA ARG A 56 12.83 -7.06 -8.11
C ARG A 56 11.42 -7.49 -7.84
N ASP A 57 10.78 -8.11 -8.82
CA ASP A 57 9.50 -8.77 -8.66
C ASP A 57 9.74 -10.08 -7.89
N VAL A 58 9.94 -9.96 -6.57
CA VAL A 58 10.10 -11.12 -5.69
C VAL A 58 8.71 -11.65 -5.36
N GLY A 59 8.52 -12.96 -5.58
CA GLY A 59 7.30 -13.66 -5.23
C GLY A 59 6.29 -13.84 -6.37
N ARG A 60 6.55 -13.31 -7.58
CA ARG A 60 5.84 -13.76 -8.78
C ARG A 60 6.54 -14.96 -9.41
N ILE A 61 5.86 -16.11 -9.41
CA ILE A 61 6.25 -17.32 -10.14
C ILE A 61 5.35 -17.38 -11.37
N ASP A 62 5.93 -17.39 -12.57
CA ASP A 62 5.20 -17.36 -13.85
C ASP A 62 4.15 -16.24 -13.98
N GLY A 63 4.41 -15.09 -13.32
CA GLY A 63 3.52 -13.91 -13.33
C GLY A 63 2.41 -13.94 -12.29
N SER A 64 2.36 -14.94 -11.41
CA SER A 64 1.38 -15.05 -10.32
C SER A 64 2.04 -15.05 -8.94
N ARG A 65 1.38 -14.44 -7.94
CA ARG A 65 1.84 -14.37 -6.54
C ARG A 65 0.87 -15.16 -5.66
N LEU A 66 1.38 -15.91 -4.69
CA LEU A 66 0.54 -16.58 -3.69
C LEU A 66 0.16 -15.63 -2.56
N CYS A 67 -1.06 -15.78 -2.06
CA CYS A 67 -1.51 -15.08 -0.87
C CYS A 67 -0.67 -15.51 0.35
N PRO A 68 -0.13 -14.58 1.14
CA PRO A 68 0.64 -14.93 2.34
C PRO A 68 -0.24 -15.49 3.48
N VAL A 69 -1.56 -15.30 3.40
CA VAL A 69 -2.53 -15.72 4.42
C VAL A 69 -3.29 -16.98 4.02
N CYS A 70 -3.80 -17.03 2.79
CA CYS A 70 -4.59 -18.16 2.28
C CYS A 70 -3.67 -19.25 1.72
N SER A 71 -3.87 -20.50 2.15
CA SER A 71 -3.14 -21.64 1.59
C SER A 71 -3.48 -21.84 0.11
N GLU A 72 -2.45 -21.94 -0.74
CA GLU A 72 -2.56 -22.27 -2.17
C GLU A 72 -3.44 -21.34 -3.02
N GLN A 73 -3.77 -20.14 -2.52
CA GLN A 73 -4.56 -19.17 -3.24
C GLN A 73 -3.66 -18.19 -4.00
N GLU A 74 -3.80 -18.15 -5.33
CA GLU A 74 -3.19 -17.10 -6.15
C GLU A 74 -3.88 -15.74 -5.95
N LEU A 75 -3.08 -14.69 -5.95
CA LEU A 75 -3.56 -13.31 -5.95
C LEU A 75 -3.96 -12.91 -7.38
N PHE A 76 -5.09 -12.22 -7.47
CA PHE A 76 -5.61 -11.69 -8.72
C PHE A 76 -5.04 -10.30 -8.98
N SER A 77 -4.43 -10.13 -10.15
CA SER A 77 -3.95 -8.83 -10.61
C SER A 77 -5.11 -7.86 -10.87
N SER A 78 -5.08 -6.72 -10.20
CA SER A 78 -6.06 -5.64 -10.28
C SER A 78 -5.36 -4.36 -10.72
N GLN A 79 -6.01 -3.55 -11.55
CA GLN A 79 -5.41 -2.31 -12.07
C GLN A 79 -6.22 -1.07 -11.70
N MET A 80 -5.50 0.02 -11.45
CA MET A 80 -6.03 1.39 -11.38
C MET A 80 -5.10 2.28 -12.19
N GLY A 81 -5.58 2.73 -13.35
CA GLY A 81 -4.72 3.35 -14.36
C GLY A 81 -3.61 2.41 -14.80
N ASN A 82 -2.36 2.86 -14.64
CA ASN A 82 -1.17 2.06 -14.97
C ASN A 82 -0.60 1.31 -13.76
N ILE A 83 -1.26 1.40 -12.60
CA ILE A 83 -0.78 0.79 -11.37
C ILE A 83 -1.47 -0.57 -11.25
N GLN A 84 -0.66 -1.62 -11.23
CA GLN A 84 -1.10 -2.96 -10.93
C GLN A 84 -0.96 -3.19 -9.43
N VAL A 85 -1.87 -3.95 -8.82
CA VAL A 85 -1.76 -4.45 -7.45
C VAL A 85 -2.36 -5.85 -7.41
N ASP A 86 -1.90 -6.68 -6.49
CA ASP A 86 -2.39 -8.05 -6.39
C ASP A 86 -3.39 -8.18 -5.23
N TYR A 87 -4.55 -8.78 -5.48
CA TYR A 87 -5.66 -8.86 -4.53
C TYR A 87 -6.09 -10.31 -4.28
N CYS A 88 -6.31 -10.69 -3.02
CA CYS A 88 -6.78 -12.03 -2.69
C CYS A 88 -8.31 -12.13 -2.71
N LEU A 89 -8.86 -13.06 -3.49
CA LEU A 89 -10.31 -13.32 -3.51
C LEU A 89 -10.83 -14.05 -2.25
N GLY A 90 -9.93 -14.62 -1.43
CA GLY A 90 -10.29 -15.38 -0.22
C GLY A 90 -10.33 -14.53 1.05
N CYS A 91 -9.21 -13.87 1.38
CA CYS A 91 -9.10 -13.03 2.59
C CYS A 91 -9.28 -11.54 2.32
N HIS A 92 -9.40 -11.14 1.04
CA HIS A 92 -9.50 -9.74 0.61
C HIS A 92 -8.27 -8.86 0.90
N GLY A 93 -7.14 -9.47 1.25
CA GLY A 93 -5.89 -8.74 1.40
C GLY A 93 -5.36 -8.21 0.07
N ILE A 94 -4.60 -7.12 0.16
CA ILE A 94 -4.05 -6.37 -0.97
C ILE A 94 -2.53 -6.34 -0.82
N TRP A 95 -1.83 -6.75 -1.88
CA TRP A 95 -0.40 -6.61 -2.02
C TRP A 95 -0.08 -5.41 -2.91
N PHE A 96 0.76 -4.52 -2.40
CA PHE A 96 1.40 -3.45 -3.16
C PHE A 96 2.88 -3.80 -3.32
N ASP A 97 3.36 -3.84 -4.56
CA ASP A 97 4.79 -3.85 -4.82
C ASP A 97 5.44 -2.53 -4.41
N LYS A 98 6.77 -2.51 -4.46
CA LYS A 98 7.56 -1.33 -4.13
C LYS A 98 7.02 -0.11 -4.88
N SER A 99 6.83 0.99 -4.16
CA SER A 99 6.32 2.27 -4.67
C SER A 99 4.86 2.27 -5.16
N GLU A 100 4.13 1.15 -5.16
CA GLU A 100 2.76 1.11 -5.72
C GLU A 100 1.73 1.78 -4.81
N LEU A 101 1.89 1.72 -3.48
CA LEU A 101 1.00 2.41 -2.54
C LEU A 101 1.01 3.93 -2.81
N GLU A 102 2.20 4.50 -2.98
CA GLU A 102 2.43 5.91 -3.21
C GLU A 102 1.85 6.37 -4.57
N GLN A 103 2.04 5.53 -5.59
CA GLN A 103 1.45 5.74 -6.90
C GLN A 103 -0.07 5.66 -6.83
N MET A 104 -0.63 4.67 -6.11
CA MET A 104 -2.06 4.45 -5.94
C MET A 104 -2.74 5.65 -5.28
N VAL A 105 -2.14 6.19 -4.22
CA VAL A 105 -2.64 7.39 -3.53
C VAL A 105 -2.63 8.59 -4.49
N THR A 106 -1.57 8.74 -5.27
CA THR A 106 -1.45 9.83 -6.26
C THR A 106 -2.51 9.70 -7.35
N ALA A 107 -2.69 8.50 -7.92
CA ALA A 107 -3.69 8.21 -8.95
C ALA A 107 -5.13 8.44 -8.44
N TYR A 108 -5.44 7.99 -7.22
CA TYR A 108 -6.75 8.20 -6.61
C TYR A 108 -7.08 9.69 -6.45
N ARG A 109 -6.11 10.49 -5.97
CA ARG A 109 -6.24 11.95 -5.83
C ARG A 109 -6.33 12.67 -7.18
N ASN A 110 -5.84 12.07 -8.26
CA ASN A 110 -6.02 12.56 -9.63
C ASN A 110 -7.37 12.13 -10.24
N GLY A 111 -8.21 11.42 -9.49
CA GLY A 111 -9.53 10.98 -9.93
C GLY A 111 -9.54 9.67 -10.70
N GLU A 112 -8.42 8.94 -10.74
CA GLU A 112 -8.38 7.61 -11.33
C GLU A 112 -9.29 6.64 -10.56
N ARG A 113 -9.81 5.67 -11.29
CA ARG A 113 -10.76 4.67 -10.81
C ARG A 113 -10.31 3.29 -11.27
N GLY A 114 -10.61 2.28 -10.47
CA GLY A 114 -10.25 0.90 -10.73
C GLY A 114 -11.16 -0.03 -9.92
N ASN A 115 -10.58 -1.07 -9.35
CA ASN A 115 -11.29 -2.05 -8.53
C ASN A 115 -12.02 -1.39 -7.34
N LEU A 116 -13.30 -1.72 -7.18
CA LEU A 116 -14.18 -1.12 -6.18
C LEU A 116 -13.74 -1.39 -4.74
N VAL A 117 -13.11 -2.53 -4.45
CA VAL A 117 -12.63 -2.86 -3.10
C VAL A 117 -11.51 -1.92 -2.69
N ILE A 118 -10.52 -1.74 -3.56
CA ILE A 118 -9.39 -0.83 -3.35
C ILE A 118 -9.89 0.62 -3.30
N LEU A 119 -10.75 1.01 -4.25
CA LEU A 119 -11.34 2.36 -4.28
C LEU A 119 -12.12 2.70 -3.02
N ASN A 120 -12.89 1.75 -2.48
CA ASN A 120 -13.67 1.98 -1.27
C ASN A 120 -12.76 2.21 -0.07
N GLN A 121 -11.71 1.40 0.09
CA GLN A 121 -10.72 1.59 1.16
C GLN A 121 -9.95 2.91 1.03
N LEU A 122 -9.59 3.31 -0.20
CA LEU A 122 -8.99 4.62 -0.45
C LEU A 122 -9.96 5.75 -0.10
N ALA A 123 -11.24 5.63 -0.44
CA ALA A 123 -12.25 6.64 -0.12
C ALA A 123 -12.55 6.74 1.38
N GLU A 124 -12.61 5.62 2.09
CA GLU A 124 -12.78 5.58 3.55
C GLU A 124 -11.55 6.17 4.27
N GLY A 125 -10.36 5.88 3.77
CA GLY A 125 -9.11 6.32 4.38
C GLY A 125 -8.73 7.76 4.06
N LEU A 126 -8.67 8.13 2.77
CA LEU A 126 -8.24 9.45 2.29
C LEU A 126 -9.39 10.47 2.20
N GLY A 127 -10.65 10.01 2.23
CA GLY A 127 -11.79 10.81 1.83
C GLY A 127 -11.88 10.98 0.31
N THR A 128 -12.82 11.82 -0.13
CA THR A 128 -13.06 12.09 -1.56
C THR A 128 -12.55 13.47 -1.96
N LEU A 129 -12.46 13.76 -3.26
CA LEU A 129 -12.04 15.08 -3.77
C LEU A 129 -12.85 16.25 -3.19
N ASN A 130 -14.14 16.03 -2.91
CA ASN A 130 -15.04 17.07 -2.37
C ASN A 130 -15.14 17.03 -0.84
N ASN A 131 -14.66 15.96 -0.21
CA ASN A 131 -14.73 15.76 1.24
C ASN A 131 -13.51 14.94 1.69
N PRO A 132 -12.32 15.57 1.78
CA PRO A 132 -11.09 14.88 2.18
C PRO A 132 -11.17 14.47 3.66
N ASN A 133 -10.51 13.38 4.03
CA ASN A 133 -10.39 12.97 5.42
C ASN A 133 -9.26 13.75 6.11
N PRO A 134 -9.52 14.58 7.13
CA PRO A 134 -8.46 15.30 7.85
C PRO A 134 -7.46 14.38 8.54
N GLU A 135 -7.87 13.18 8.95
CA GLU A 135 -6.99 12.21 9.61
C GLU A 135 -5.90 11.67 8.66
N ALA A 136 -6.11 11.79 7.34
CA ALA A 136 -5.11 11.41 6.34
C ALA A 136 -3.97 12.42 6.16
N GLU A 137 -4.04 13.59 6.80
CA GLU A 137 -3.09 14.68 6.57
C GLU A 137 -1.64 14.27 6.89
N SER A 138 -1.42 13.57 8.01
CA SER A 138 -0.07 13.12 8.39
C SER A 138 0.53 12.17 7.36
N PHE A 139 -0.28 11.25 6.82
CA PHE A 139 0.15 10.33 5.77
C PHE A 139 0.54 11.11 4.51
N LEU A 140 -0.31 12.06 4.08
CA LEU A 140 -0.06 12.86 2.87
C LEU A 140 1.21 13.72 2.99
N GLN A 141 1.46 14.30 4.16
CA GLN A 141 2.70 15.05 4.41
C GLN A 141 3.94 14.15 4.38
N ALA A 142 3.86 12.93 4.94
CA ALA A 142 4.95 11.94 4.86
C ALA A 142 5.21 11.52 3.40
N LEU A 143 4.14 11.28 2.64
CA LEU A 143 4.22 10.95 1.21
C LEU A 143 4.89 12.07 0.40
N GLU A 144 4.54 13.33 0.66
CA GLU A 144 5.16 14.47 -0.02
C GLU A 144 6.66 14.55 0.25
N ARG A 145 7.09 14.35 1.51
CA ARG A 145 8.51 14.30 1.88
C ARG A 145 9.24 13.15 1.18
N TYR A 146 8.63 11.96 1.15
CA TYR A 146 9.17 10.82 0.41
C TYR A 146 9.37 11.14 -1.07
N GLN A 147 8.33 11.65 -1.75
CA GLN A 147 8.38 11.99 -3.16
C GLN A 147 9.43 13.08 -3.48
N GLN A 148 9.66 14.03 -2.58
CA GLN A 148 10.73 15.01 -2.72
C GLN A 148 12.12 14.38 -2.66
N SER A 149 12.32 13.37 -1.81
CA SER A 149 13.60 12.64 -1.71
C SER A 149 13.95 11.87 -2.99
N LEU A 150 12.95 11.46 -3.78
CA LEU A 150 13.15 10.75 -5.06
C LEU A 150 13.66 11.64 -6.21
N ARG A 151 13.56 12.97 -6.05
CA ARG A 151 13.90 13.94 -7.10
C ARG A 151 15.35 14.45 -7.03
N ILE A 152 16.13 13.96 -6.06
CA ILE A 152 17.52 14.33 -5.77
C ILE A 152 18.43 13.23 -6.28
#